data_AF-B5GUE6-F1
#
_entry.id   AF-B5GUE6-F1
#
_cell.length_a   1.000
_cell.length_b   1.000
_cell.length_c   1.000
_cell.angle_alpha   90.00
_cell.angle_beta   90.00
_cell.angle_gamma   90.00
#
_symmetry.space_group_name_H-M   'P 1'
#
loop_
_entity.id
_entity.type
_entity.pdbx_description
1 polymer ?
#
loop_
_entity_poly.entity_id
_entity_poly.type
_entity_poly.pdbx_seq_one_letter_code
_entity_poly.pdbx_strand_id
1 'polypeptide(L)'
;MIRCCDTGRPEGIEAALTSKFETLFPHLDERQGRLAMAAEARSLGHGGIRLVARAAGVRAGTVSCGVAELESGEGPLGLVSREGGGRKRLADLHPGLRPALLALVEPDVRGIRCRHCGGRRNRHAGSLQS
;
A
#
# COMPACT_ATOMS: atom_id res chain seq x y z
N MET A 1 -2.63 -36.43 31.44
CA MET A 1 -1.34 -35.71 31.41
C MET A 1 -1.42 -34.61 30.35
N ILE A 2 -2.24 -33.58 30.60
CA ILE A 2 -2.37 -32.42 29.71
C ILE A 2 -1.39 -31.39 30.26
N ARG A 3 -0.32 -31.12 29.52
CA ARG A 3 0.61 -30.02 29.84
C ARG A 3 -0.19 -28.73 29.80
N CYS A 4 -0.51 -28.16 30.96
CA CYS A 4 -1.01 -26.81 31.07
C CYS A 4 0.02 -25.90 30.39
N CYS A 5 -0.42 -25.25 29.31
CA CYS A 5 0.37 -24.32 28.53
C CYS A 5 0.87 -23.19 29.44
N ASP A 6 2.12 -23.30 29.89
CA ASP A 6 2.89 -22.20 30.45
C ASP A 6 3.49 -21.38 29.29
N THR A 7 2.66 -21.03 28.31
CA THR A 7 3.02 -19.97 27.36
C THR A 7 2.89 -18.68 28.15
N GLY A 8 4.05 -18.13 28.53
CA GLY A 8 4.18 -16.96 29.38
C GLY A 8 3.17 -15.85 29.07
N ARG A 9 2.84 -15.05 30.10
CA ARG A 9 1.82 -14.01 30.11
C ARG A 9 1.59 -13.40 28.70
N PRO A 10 0.32 -13.28 28.25
CA PRO A 10 -0.01 -12.80 26.91
C PRO A 10 0.64 -11.44 26.57
N GLU A 11 0.88 -10.62 27.59
CA GLU A 11 1.59 -9.33 27.50
C GLU A 11 3.03 -9.47 26.97
N GLY A 12 3.76 -10.52 27.36
CA GLY A 12 5.14 -10.75 26.91
C GLY A 12 5.21 -11.21 25.45
N ILE A 13 4.25 -12.03 25.03
CA ILE A 13 4.14 -12.49 23.63
C ILE A 13 3.74 -11.31 22.73
N GLU A 14 2.77 -10.50 23.17
CA GLU A 14 2.33 -9.32 22.43
C GLU A 14 3.49 -8.33 22.24
N ALA A 15 4.25 -8.03 23.30
CA ALA A 15 5.42 -7.15 23.23
C ALA A 15 6.52 -7.68 22.29
N ALA A 16 6.79 -8.99 22.33
CA ALA A 16 7.76 -9.62 21.44
C ALA A 16 7.32 -9.54 19.97
N LEU A 17 6.04 -9.74 19.69
CA LEU A 17 5.47 -9.60 18.34
C LEU A 17 5.54 -8.16 17.86
N THR A 18 5.23 -7.18 18.71
CA THR A 18 5.32 -5.75 18.37
C THR A 18 6.75 -5.40 17.94
N SER A 19 7.75 -5.74 18.76
CA SER A 19 9.16 -5.47 18.43
C SER A 19 9.61 -6.15 17.12
N LYS A 20 9.13 -7.38 16.89
CA LYS A 20 9.39 -8.11 15.65
C LYS A 20 8.79 -7.40 14.45
N PHE A 21 7.54 -6.96 14.53
CA PHE A 21 6.85 -6.31 13.41
C PHE A 21 7.40 -4.92 13.11
N GLU A 22 7.76 -4.14 14.13
CA GLU A 22 8.45 -2.84 13.95
C GLU A 22 9.76 -2.99 13.17
N THR A 23 10.51 -4.07 13.42
CA THR A 23 11.78 -4.34 12.74
C THR A 23 11.57 -4.89 11.32
N LEU A 24 10.57 -5.76 11.11
CA LEU A 24 10.37 -6.45 9.83
C LEU A 24 9.60 -5.62 8.80
N PHE A 25 8.53 -4.94 9.20
CA PHE A 25 7.59 -4.31 8.26
C PHE A 25 8.22 -3.29 7.30
N PRO A 26 9.22 -2.47 7.69
CA PRO A 26 9.88 -1.56 6.76
C PRO A 26 10.58 -2.24 5.57
N HIS A 27 10.84 -3.55 5.67
CA HIS A 27 11.56 -4.32 4.66
C HIS A 27 10.67 -5.26 3.85
N LEU A 28 9.37 -5.32 4.17
CA LEU A 28 8.42 -6.21 3.53
C LEU A 28 7.43 -5.40 2.70
N ASP A 29 7.03 -5.95 1.56
CA ASP A 29 5.87 -5.43 0.84
C ASP A 29 4.56 -5.73 1.60
N GLU A 30 3.46 -5.11 1.16
CA GLU A 30 2.15 -5.24 1.81
C GLU A 30 1.66 -6.70 1.91
N ARG A 31 1.99 -7.54 0.91
CA ARG A 31 1.59 -8.95 0.88
C ARG A 31 2.47 -9.77 1.81
N GLN A 32 3.79 -9.59 1.74
CA GLN A 32 4.76 -10.25 2.60
C GLN A 32 4.50 -9.95 4.07
N GLY A 33 4.22 -8.68 4.42
CA GLY A 33 3.83 -8.28 5.77
C GLY A 33 2.57 -9.01 6.23
N ARG A 34 1.56 -9.13 5.35
CA ARG A 34 0.32 -9.88 5.64
C ARG A 34 0.58 -11.38 5.88
N LEU A 35 1.42 -12.02 5.07
CA LEU A 35 1.78 -13.43 5.22
C LEU A 35 2.62 -13.67 6.48
N ALA A 36 3.50 -12.75 6.86
CA ALA A 36 4.27 -12.82 8.09
C ALA A 36 3.35 -12.82 9.32
N MET A 37 2.39 -11.88 9.38
CA MET A 37 1.38 -11.86 10.46
C MET A 37 0.55 -13.16 10.50
N ALA A 38 0.16 -13.66 9.33
CA ALA A 38 -0.61 -14.90 9.24
C ALA A 38 0.17 -16.13 9.76
N ALA A 39 1.47 -16.21 9.47
CA ALA A 39 2.34 -17.27 9.97
C ALA A 39 2.45 -17.26 11.51
N GLU A 40 2.59 -16.08 12.13
CA GLU A 40 2.57 -15.94 13.58
C GLU A 40 1.22 -16.37 14.17
N ALA A 41 0.11 -15.93 13.55
CA ALA A 41 -1.22 -16.27 14.01
C ALA A 41 -1.49 -17.79 13.98
N ARG A 42 -1.04 -18.49 12.93
CA ARG A 42 -1.11 -19.96 12.84
C ARG A 42 -0.28 -20.64 13.91
N SER A 43 0.92 -20.12 14.18
CA SER A 43 1.86 -20.68 15.17
C SER A 43 1.33 -20.59 16.60
N LEU A 44 0.56 -19.53 16.90
CA LEU A 44 -0.07 -19.30 18.21
C LEU A 44 -1.38 -20.08 18.41
N GLY A 45 -2.03 -20.53 17.33
CA GLY A 45 -3.29 -21.27 17.39
C GLY A 45 -4.48 -20.42 17.85
N HIS A 46 -5.25 -20.91 18.82
CA HIS A 46 -6.52 -20.29 19.22
C HIS A 46 -6.30 -18.89 19.81
N GLY A 47 -6.96 -17.88 19.24
CA GLY A 47 -6.80 -16.48 19.66
C GLY A 47 -5.60 -15.76 19.05
N GLY A 48 -4.70 -16.47 18.35
CA GLY A 48 -3.51 -15.90 17.71
C GLY A 48 -3.83 -14.75 16.75
N ILE A 49 -4.93 -14.85 16.00
CA ILE A 49 -5.38 -13.79 15.09
C ILE A 49 -5.61 -12.46 15.82
N ARG A 50 -6.28 -12.49 16.99
CA ARG A 50 -6.57 -11.27 17.75
C ARG A 50 -5.31 -10.71 18.40
N LEU A 51 -4.44 -11.58 18.92
CA LEU A 51 -3.17 -11.18 19.55
C LEU A 51 -2.24 -10.51 18.54
N VAL A 52 -2.03 -11.14 17.38
CA VAL A 52 -1.20 -10.60 16.29
C VAL A 52 -1.77 -9.30 15.75
N ALA A 53 -3.09 -9.21 15.58
CA ALA A 53 -3.72 -7.98 15.11
C ALA A 53 -3.47 -6.80 16.05
N ARG A 54 -3.49 -7.01 17.37
CA ARG A 54 -3.15 -5.97 18.35
C ARG A 54 -1.67 -5.60 18.28
N ALA A 55 -0.77 -6.59 18.30
CA ALA A 55 0.68 -6.35 18.23
C ALA A 55 1.10 -5.60 16.94
N ALA A 56 0.48 -5.93 15.80
CA ALA A 56 0.76 -5.29 14.52
C ALA A 56 -0.03 -3.99 14.27
N GLY A 57 -1.00 -3.64 15.13
CA GLY A 57 -1.85 -2.46 14.94
C GLY A 57 -2.80 -2.53 13.73
N VAL A 58 -3.19 -3.73 13.30
CA VAL A 58 -4.04 -3.95 12.11
C VAL A 58 -5.40 -4.54 12.47
N ARG A 59 -6.33 -4.55 11.51
CA ARG A 59 -7.61 -5.24 11.67
C ARG A 59 -7.40 -6.75 11.70
N ALA A 60 -8.12 -7.45 12.59
CA ALA A 60 -8.10 -8.92 12.65
C ALA A 60 -8.47 -9.59 11.31
N GLY A 61 -9.33 -8.93 10.50
CA GLY A 61 -9.66 -9.38 9.15
C GLY A 61 -8.43 -9.47 8.23
N THR A 62 -7.48 -8.54 8.34
CA THR A 62 -6.24 -8.55 7.55
C THR A 62 -5.41 -9.80 7.84
N VAL A 63 -5.29 -10.16 9.12
CA VAL A 63 -4.57 -11.37 9.56
C VAL A 63 -5.32 -12.62 9.11
N SER A 64 -6.65 -12.64 9.26
CA SER A 64 -7.49 -13.76 8.81
C SER A 64 -7.41 -14.00 7.29
N CYS A 65 -7.40 -12.93 6.50
CA CYS A 65 -7.21 -13.01 5.05
C CYS A 65 -5.83 -13.60 4.71
N GLY A 66 -4.77 -13.16 5.40
CA GLY A 66 -3.44 -13.74 5.22
C GLY A 66 -3.37 -15.22 5.60
N VAL A 67 -4.10 -15.65 6.64
CA VAL A 67 -4.18 -17.07 7.00
C VAL A 67 -4.88 -17.86 5.90
N ALA A 68 -6.02 -17.38 5.41
CA ALA A 68 -6.72 -18.02 4.29
C ALA A 68 -5.84 -18.10 3.03
N GLU A 69 -5.03 -17.07 2.76
CA GLU A 69 -4.07 -17.04 1.67
C GLU A 69 -2.91 -18.05 1.86
N LEU A 70 -2.45 -18.29 3.09
CA LEU A 70 -1.49 -19.35 3.36
C LEU A 70 -2.09 -20.75 3.20
N GLU A 71 -3.36 -20.93 3.57
CA GLU A 71 -4.08 -22.21 3.45
C GLU A 71 -4.48 -22.52 1.99
N SER A 72 -4.61 -21.51 1.12
CA SER A 72 -4.92 -21.73 -0.30
C SER A 72 -3.76 -22.39 -1.06
N GLY A 73 -2.54 -22.34 -0.51
CA GLY A 73 -1.36 -22.95 -1.12
C GLY A 73 -0.87 -22.22 -2.37
N GLU A 74 -1.34 -21.00 -2.63
CA GLU A 74 -0.84 -20.18 -3.72
C GLU A 74 0.65 -19.89 -3.51
N GLY A 75 1.47 -20.26 -4.51
CA GLY A 75 2.92 -20.10 -4.45
C GLY A 75 3.36 -18.64 -4.33
N PRO A 76 4.66 -18.39 -4.07
CA PRO A 76 5.20 -17.04 -4.05
C PRO A 76 4.91 -16.35 -5.39
N LEU A 77 4.11 -15.28 -5.36
CA LEU A 77 4.02 -14.37 -6.50
C LEU A 77 5.44 -13.81 -6.74
N GLY A 78 5.84 -13.73 -8.01
CA GLY A 78 7.24 -13.59 -8.45
C GLY A 78 8.04 -12.43 -7.85
N LEU A 79 9.31 -12.35 -8.24
CA LEU A 79 10.30 -11.40 -7.74
C LEU A 79 9.72 -9.99 -7.57
N VAL A 80 9.77 -9.47 -6.34
CA VAL A 80 9.34 -8.10 -6.02
C VAL A 80 10.30 -7.13 -6.71
N SER A 81 9.76 -6.24 -7.53
CA SER A 81 10.56 -5.21 -8.18
C SER A 81 11.09 -4.23 -7.15
N ARG A 82 12.39 -3.89 -7.23
CA ARG A 82 12.92 -2.75 -6.47
C ARG A 82 12.18 -1.48 -6.89
N GLU A 83 11.92 -0.60 -5.92
CA GLU A 83 11.51 0.77 -6.23
C GLU A 83 12.50 1.39 -7.23
N GLY A 84 11.97 2.03 -8.28
CA GLY A 84 12.77 2.59 -9.36
C GLY A 84 13.16 1.61 -10.49
N GLY A 85 12.68 0.36 -10.47
CA GLY A 85 12.88 -0.61 -11.56
C GLY A 85 12.05 -0.37 -12.82
N GLY A 86 11.15 0.61 -12.82
CA GLY A 86 10.38 1.01 -14.00
C GLY A 86 11.21 1.87 -14.95
N ARG A 87 10.83 1.94 -16.24
CA ARG A 87 11.37 2.97 -17.14
C ARG A 87 11.16 4.34 -16.49
N LYS A 88 12.24 5.13 -16.40
CA LYS A 88 12.18 6.54 -15.98
C LYS A 88 11.05 7.24 -16.74
N ARG A 89 10.34 8.17 -16.09
CA ARG A 89 9.24 8.86 -16.78
C ARG A 89 9.81 9.55 -18.01
N LEU A 90 9.09 9.48 -19.13
CA LEU A 90 9.55 10.06 -20.39
C LEU A 90 9.77 11.59 -20.27
N ALA A 91 9.06 12.23 -19.33
CA ALA A 91 9.27 13.64 -18.97
C ALA A 91 10.61 13.91 -18.25
N ASP A 92 11.13 12.95 -17.49
CA ASP A 92 12.43 13.06 -16.82
C ASP A 92 13.57 12.77 -17.81
N LEU A 93 13.33 11.88 -18.78
CA LEU A 93 14.28 11.54 -19.83
C LEU A 93 14.35 12.62 -20.92
N HIS A 94 13.23 13.30 -21.18
CA HIS A 94 13.10 14.34 -22.19
C HIS A 94 12.45 15.59 -21.56
N PRO A 95 13.24 16.53 -21.02
CA PRO A 95 12.72 17.74 -20.39
C PRO A 95 11.88 18.62 -21.35
N GLY A 96 12.12 18.51 -22.67
CA GLY A 96 11.36 19.19 -23.72
C GLY A 96 10.05 18.52 -24.14
N LEU A 97 9.74 17.32 -23.62
CA LEU A 97 8.57 16.55 -24.07
C LEU A 97 7.25 17.21 -23.66
N ARG A 98 7.17 17.71 -22.42
CA ARG A 98 5.97 18.40 -21.92
C ARG A 98 5.63 19.64 -22.75
N PRO A 99 6.56 20.59 -23.00
CA PRO A 99 6.26 21.74 -23.85
C PRO A 99 5.98 21.34 -25.31
N ALA A 100 6.67 20.34 -25.87
CA ALA A 100 6.39 19.86 -27.22
C ALA A 100 4.98 19.27 -27.36
N LEU A 101 4.55 18.45 -26.40
CA LEU A 101 3.18 17.92 -26.38
C LEU A 101 2.13 19.02 -26.22
N LEU A 102 2.42 20.05 -25.43
CA LEU A 102 1.52 21.19 -25.27
C LEU A 102 1.45 22.07 -26.53
N ALA A 103 2.51 22.12 -27.34
CA ALA A 103 2.54 22.82 -28.61
C ALA A 103 1.74 22.10 -29.71
N LEU A 104 1.57 20.78 -29.61
CA LEU A 104 0.73 20.00 -30.52
C LEU A 104 -0.77 20.17 -30.24
N VAL A 105 -1.15 20.76 -29.11
CA VAL A 105 -2.55 21.01 -28.76
C VAL A 105 -2.94 22.41 -29.26
N GLU A 106 -3.85 22.48 -30.24
CA GLU A 106 -4.38 23.77 -30.68
C GLU A 106 -5.06 24.53 -29.52
N PRO A 107 -4.90 25.86 -29.44
CA PRO A 107 -5.42 26.67 -28.33
C PRO A 107 -6.94 26.57 -28.15
N ASP A 108 -7.69 26.29 -29.21
CA ASP A 108 -9.16 26.28 -29.21
C ASP A 108 -9.81 25.01 -28.65
N VAL A 109 -9.04 23.94 -28.39
CA VAL A 109 -9.57 22.69 -27.79
C VAL A 109 -9.55 22.69 -26.26
N ARG A 110 -9.00 23.73 -25.61
CA ARG A 110 -8.98 23.88 -24.14
C ARG A 110 -10.36 24.17 -23.53
N GLY A 111 -11.39 24.30 -24.35
CA GLY A 111 -12.76 24.53 -23.93
C GLY A 111 -13.75 23.67 -24.73
N ILE A 112 -13.65 22.34 -24.66
CA ILE A 112 -14.76 21.50 -25.08
C ILE A 112 -15.93 21.81 -24.14
N ARG A 113 -16.92 22.55 -24.65
CA ARG A 113 -18.15 22.85 -23.93
C ARG A 113 -18.88 21.54 -23.65
N CYS A 114 -19.08 21.21 -22.38
CA CYS A 114 -20.02 20.18 -22.01
C CYS A 114 -21.42 20.65 -22.46
N ARG A 115 -22.09 19.92 -23.38
CA ARG A 115 -23.40 20.31 -23.95
C ARG A 115 -24.53 20.48 -22.92
N HIS A 116 -24.26 20.17 -21.65
CA HIS A 116 -25.23 20.14 -20.58
C HIS A 116 -25.21 21.36 -19.64
N CYS A 117 -24.13 22.17 -19.59
CA CYS A 117 -24.04 23.30 -18.66
C CYS A 117 -23.60 24.58 -19.38
N GLY A 118 -24.55 25.47 -19.66
CA GLY A 118 -24.29 26.82 -20.12
C GLY A 118 -23.83 27.69 -18.95
N GLY A 119 -22.53 27.97 -18.84
CA GLY A 119 -22.03 28.86 -17.79
C GLY A 119 -20.62 29.38 -18.05
N ARG A 120 -20.51 30.65 -18.48
CA ARG A 120 -19.25 31.39 -18.46
C ARG A 120 -18.83 31.63 -17.02
N ARG A 121 -17.63 31.19 -16.64
CA ARG A 121 -16.80 31.94 -15.68
C ARG A 121 -15.33 31.72 -16.00
N ASN A 122 -14.70 32.72 -16.62
CA ASN A 122 -13.35 33.08 -16.19
C ASN A 122 -13.17 34.59 -16.27
N ARG A 123 -13.26 35.25 -15.11
CA ARG A 123 -12.78 36.62 -14.91
C ARG A 123 -11.39 36.52 -14.32
N HIS A 124 -10.38 36.35 -15.16
CA HIS A 124 -9.00 36.72 -14.82
C HIS A 124 -8.32 37.25 -16.09
N ALA A 125 -8.57 38.53 -16.34
CA ALA A 125 -7.68 39.39 -17.11
C ALA A 125 -7.21 40.49 -16.15
N GLY A 126 -5.90 40.71 -16.12
CA GLY A 126 -5.17 41.63 -15.24
C GLY A 126 -4.00 40.86 -14.63
N SER A 127 -2.75 41.05 -15.03
CA SER A 127 -2.14 42.16 -15.76
C SER A 127 -0.78 41.72 -16.31
N LEU A 128 -0.55 42.01 -17.60
CA LEU A 128 0.78 42.32 -18.10
C LEU A 128 1.26 43.60 -17.41
N GLN A 129 2.46 43.59 -16.84
CA GLN A 129 3.43 44.69 -16.95
C GLN A 129 4.79 44.24 -16.41
N SER A 130 5.78 44.39 -17.31
CA SER A 130 7.24 44.53 -17.12
C SER A 130 8.04 43.37 -16.53
#